data_AF-A0A1Y3X080-F1
#
_entry.id   AF-A0A1Y3X080-F1
#
_cell.length_a   1.000
_cell.length_b   1.000
_cell.length_c   1.000
_cell.angle_alpha   90.00
_cell.angle_beta   90.00
_cell.angle_gamma   90.00
#
_symmetry.space_group_name_H-M   'P 1'
#
loop_
_entity.id
_entity.type
_entity.pdbx_description
1 polymer ?
#
loop_
_entity_poly.entity_id
_entity_poly.type
_entity_poly.pdbx_seq_one_letter_code
_entity_poly.pdbx_strand_id
1 'polypeptide(L)'
;MRKLNFMILLSSLALASAGCNDETDRKAQPIAPILKEVVMPSESNTIPGTTVTISGKGFDFGDILYCTSLSQEKDFTPEVVDVTDYGISIAIPKEAAGTYEVDVERAGKVTTLPELLKVAYVITIEDLVMPTGNTSRGAILSIAGTGFAAGDKAVFTSDAYPSNASYTTDVSLTEEGIDIVIPDGCYGVNTLTLVRENRQGRLGTVNVAVAVGDEVGGGIVYYTSDEGIHGLIAKRANTGSATEQWGPTSEHGGTQKGIYTGKENTRLCVEAMKNFHQQFATWPSSKKSAAEQCDAETETVDGIIYDDWFLPSQEELVQLFYQKNMLAEKGAGLPDNNYWSSTEGDTDDTAAVWSAYYVNFYEPENLVTDIADKEGWTIGIRAIRQF
;
A
#
# COMPACT_ATOMS: atom_id res chain seq x y z
N MET A 1 111.32 14.06 -45.08
CA MET A 1 110.63 14.95 -44.11
C MET A 1 109.74 14.05 -43.25
N ARG A 2 110.18 13.71 -42.03
CA ARG A 2 109.78 14.29 -40.72
C ARG A 2 108.27 14.03 -40.44
N LYS A 3 107.94 12.99 -39.66
CA LYS A 3 107.83 12.93 -38.17
C LYS A 3 106.61 13.69 -37.61
N LEU A 4 105.68 12.98 -36.96
CA LEU A 4 105.17 13.14 -35.56
C LEU A 4 103.84 12.34 -35.44
N ASN A 5 103.65 11.28 -34.63
CA ASN A 5 103.75 11.05 -33.17
C ASN A 5 102.75 11.82 -32.29
N PHE A 6 101.80 11.08 -31.69
CA PHE A 6 101.43 11.04 -30.24
C PHE A 6 100.32 9.96 -30.06
N MET A 7 100.53 8.73 -29.54
CA MET A 7 100.86 8.24 -28.18
C MET A 7 99.80 8.65 -27.13
N ILE A 8 99.07 7.72 -26.52
CA ILE A 8 99.17 7.15 -25.13
C ILE A 8 98.24 5.91 -25.13
N LEU A 9 98.64 4.63 -24.99
CA LEU A 9 99.29 3.82 -23.94
C LEU A 9 98.51 3.58 -22.63
N LEU A 10 98.21 2.29 -22.40
CA LEU A 10 97.67 1.60 -21.22
C LEU A 10 98.36 1.98 -19.88
N SER A 11 97.62 1.93 -18.76
CA SER A 11 97.83 0.94 -17.68
C SER A 11 96.98 1.18 -16.40
N SER A 12 96.40 0.08 -15.93
CA SER A 12 96.14 -0.34 -14.53
C SER A 12 95.45 0.57 -13.51
N LEU A 13 94.30 0.10 -12.99
CA LEU A 13 94.15 -0.12 -11.55
C LEU A 13 93.18 -1.28 -11.27
N ALA A 14 93.69 -2.29 -10.59
CA ALA A 14 92.93 -3.39 -10.01
C ALA A 14 92.40 -2.97 -8.63
N LEU A 15 91.13 -3.25 -8.36
CA LEU A 15 90.56 -3.50 -7.02
C LEU A 15 89.33 -4.38 -7.27
N ALA A 16 89.43 -5.70 -7.07
CA ALA A 16 89.37 -6.38 -5.77
C ALA A 16 88.00 -6.20 -5.10
N SER A 17 87.26 -7.31 -5.13
CA SER A 17 85.98 -7.60 -4.52
C SER A 17 85.91 -7.27 -3.02
N ALA A 18 84.88 -6.51 -2.67
CA ALA A 18 84.13 -6.62 -1.41
C ALA A 18 82.68 -6.26 -1.79
N GLY A 19 81.72 -7.16 -1.80
CA GLY A 19 81.35 -7.98 -0.65
C GLY A 19 80.30 -7.22 0.17
N CYS A 20 79.10 -7.01 -0.39
CA CYS A 20 77.87 -6.82 0.37
C CYS A 20 76.84 -7.80 -0.20
N ASN A 21 76.95 -9.05 0.25
CA ASN A 21 75.82 -9.97 0.27
C ASN A 21 74.94 -9.49 1.42
N ASP A 22 73.78 -8.94 1.10
CA ASP A 22 72.59 -9.02 1.96
C ASP A 22 71.38 -8.59 1.11
N GLU A 23 71.06 -9.40 0.10
CA GLU A 23 69.67 -9.48 -0.33
C GLU A 23 68.92 -10.31 0.72
N THR A 24 68.52 -9.65 1.81
CA THR A 24 67.44 -10.17 2.64
C THR A 24 66.19 -10.12 1.79
N ASP A 25 65.87 -11.27 1.22
CA ASP A 25 64.61 -11.58 0.55
C ASP A 25 63.49 -11.52 1.62
N ARG A 26 63.10 -10.29 1.99
CA ARG A 26 61.99 -10.04 2.92
C ARG A 26 60.71 -10.37 2.18
N LYS A 27 60.33 -11.66 2.19
CA LYS A 27 58.97 -12.07 1.85
C LYS A 27 58.02 -11.26 2.72
N ALA A 28 57.28 -10.34 2.12
CA ALA A 28 56.30 -9.53 2.82
C ALA A 28 55.35 -10.49 3.57
N GLN A 29 55.33 -10.41 4.89
CA GLN A 29 54.38 -11.19 5.67
C GLN A 29 52.98 -10.58 5.46
N PRO A 30 51.97 -11.38 5.06
CA PRO A 30 50.64 -10.86 4.83
C PRO A 30 50.07 -10.31 6.15
N ILE A 31 49.67 -9.04 6.10
CA ILE A 31 48.91 -8.36 7.16
C ILE A 31 47.42 -8.43 6.83
N ALA A 32 46.57 -8.35 7.85
CA ALA A 32 45.13 -8.23 7.62
C ALA A 32 44.80 -6.98 6.79
N PRO A 33 43.77 -7.00 5.93
CA PRO A 33 43.35 -5.85 5.15
C PRO A 33 43.19 -4.61 6.03
N ILE A 34 43.92 -3.53 5.71
CA ILE A 34 43.75 -2.25 6.41
C ILE A 34 42.70 -1.45 5.64
N LEU A 35 41.46 -1.56 6.10
CA LEU A 35 40.31 -0.89 5.50
C LEU A 35 40.01 0.40 6.25
N LYS A 36 39.80 1.50 5.52
CA LYS A 36 39.58 2.83 6.11
C LYS A 36 38.37 3.50 5.48
N GLU A 37 37.74 4.40 6.24
CA GLU A 37 36.59 5.19 5.77
C GLU A 37 35.47 4.28 5.23
N VAL A 38 35.29 3.10 5.85
CA VAL A 38 34.29 2.13 5.46
C VAL A 38 32.91 2.70 5.76
N VAL A 39 32.04 2.72 4.76
CA VAL A 39 30.63 3.12 4.88
C VAL A 39 29.79 2.05 4.19
N MET A 40 28.89 1.44 4.95
CA MET A 40 27.97 0.45 4.40
C MET A 40 26.89 1.10 3.53
N PRO A 41 26.43 0.41 2.48
CA PRO A 41 25.24 0.85 1.74
C PRO A 41 24.01 0.87 2.65
N SER A 42 23.03 1.73 2.32
CA SER A 42 21.76 1.73 3.02
C SER A 42 20.97 0.46 2.73
N GLU A 43 20.09 0.09 3.66
CA GLU A 43 19.17 -1.05 3.49
C GLU A 43 18.30 -0.90 2.23
N SER A 44 17.84 0.32 1.94
CA SER A 44 17.06 0.63 0.73
C SER A 44 17.79 0.38 -0.59
N ASN A 45 19.13 0.37 -0.56
CA ASN A 45 19.98 0.18 -1.74
C ASN A 45 20.59 -1.23 -1.79
N THR A 46 20.41 -2.03 -0.74
CA THR A 46 20.96 -3.37 -0.63
C THR A 46 19.84 -4.38 -0.88
N ILE A 47 19.47 -4.49 -2.16
CA ILE A 47 18.34 -5.30 -2.62
C ILE A 47 18.86 -6.68 -3.05
N PRO A 48 18.24 -7.80 -2.62
CA PRO A 48 18.61 -9.14 -3.04
C PRO A 48 18.64 -9.29 -4.57
N GLY A 49 19.70 -9.90 -5.10
CA GLY A 49 19.92 -10.07 -6.54
C GLY A 49 20.58 -8.90 -7.25
N THR A 50 20.92 -7.82 -6.53
CA THR A 50 21.60 -6.64 -7.10
C THR A 50 23.07 -6.55 -6.69
N THR A 51 23.85 -5.76 -7.43
CA THR A 51 25.20 -5.37 -7.04
C THR A 51 25.15 -4.12 -6.18
N VAL A 52 25.84 -4.14 -5.04
CA VAL A 52 25.94 -3.02 -4.11
C VAL A 52 27.39 -2.68 -3.80
N THR A 53 27.69 -1.40 -3.57
CA THR A 53 29.05 -0.94 -3.24
C THR A 53 29.18 -0.64 -1.75
N ILE A 54 30.16 -1.26 -1.10
CA ILE A 54 30.68 -0.86 0.20
C ILE A 54 31.76 0.19 -0.05
N SER A 55 31.53 1.43 0.40
CA SER A 55 32.49 2.51 0.22
C SER A 55 33.64 2.36 1.21
N GLY A 56 34.85 2.75 0.81
CA GLY A 56 36.02 2.77 1.68
C GLY A 56 37.32 2.58 0.90
N LYS A 57 38.45 2.66 1.60
CA LYS A 57 39.79 2.55 1.01
C LYS A 57 40.48 1.28 1.47
N GLY A 58 41.31 0.71 0.61
CA GLY A 58 42.17 -0.44 0.93
C GLY A 58 41.61 -1.79 0.54
N PHE A 59 40.42 -1.83 -0.08
CA PHE A 59 39.88 -3.03 -0.72
C PHE A 59 40.74 -3.47 -1.91
N ASP A 60 40.71 -4.76 -2.23
CA ASP A 60 41.44 -5.38 -3.33
C ASP A 60 40.59 -6.46 -3.99
N PHE A 61 40.80 -6.71 -5.28
CA PHE A 61 40.04 -7.73 -6.02
C PHE A 61 40.24 -9.15 -5.49
N GLY A 62 41.34 -9.41 -4.78
CA GLY A 62 41.59 -10.68 -4.07
C GLY A 62 40.91 -10.81 -2.70
N ASP A 63 40.13 -9.81 -2.27
CA ASP A 63 39.35 -9.89 -1.03
C ASP A 63 38.20 -10.89 -1.17
N ILE A 64 38.01 -11.70 -0.13
CA ILE A 64 36.84 -12.57 0.02
C ILE A 64 36.03 -12.05 1.20
N LEU A 65 34.74 -11.83 0.98
CA LEU A 65 33.84 -11.34 2.02
C LEU A 65 33.02 -12.51 2.57
N TYR A 66 32.88 -12.58 3.89
CA TYR A 66 31.98 -13.50 4.56
C TYR A 66 30.93 -12.68 5.31
N CYS A 67 29.67 -12.90 4.96
CA CYS A 67 28.52 -12.24 5.56
C CYS A 67 27.83 -13.22 6.51
N THR A 68 28.05 -13.06 7.80
CA THR A 68 27.47 -13.89 8.86
C THR A 68 26.18 -13.26 9.36
N SER A 69 25.06 -13.98 9.30
CA SER A 69 23.76 -13.46 9.65
C SER A 69 23.61 -13.25 11.16
N LEU A 70 23.05 -12.10 11.53
CA LEU A 70 22.61 -11.78 12.87
C LEU A 70 21.08 -11.83 13.02
N SER A 71 20.38 -12.18 11.93
CA SER A 71 18.90 -12.17 11.85
C SER A 71 18.31 -13.57 11.67
N GLN A 72 19.08 -14.63 11.92
CA GLN A 72 18.71 -16.04 11.69
C GLN A 72 18.46 -16.38 10.20
N GLU A 73 18.98 -15.54 9.31
CA GLU A 73 18.99 -15.80 7.87
C GLU A 73 20.26 -16.61 7.52
N LYS A 74 20.34 -17.12 6.29
CA LYS A 74 21.50 -17.91 5.86
C LYS A 74 22.72 -17.01 5.66
N ASP A 75 23.86 -17.42 6.19
CA ASP A 75 25.16 -16.83 5.89
C ASP A 75 25.48 -16.93 4.39
N PHE A 76 26.23 -15.97 3.87
CA PHE A 76 26.65 -16.01 2.47
C PHE A 76 28.04 -15.41 2.25
N THR A 77 28.64 -15.78 1.12
CA THR A 77 29.90 -15.23 0.60
C THR A 77 29.56 -14.58 -0.73
N PRO A 78 29.47 -13.24 -0.82
CA PRO A 78 29.09 -12.61 -2.06
C PRO A 78 30.23 -12.67 -3.08
N GLU A 79 29.86 -12.66 -4.36
CA GLU A 79 30.81 -12.46 -5.44
C GLU A 79 31.29 -11.00 -5.45
N VAL A 80 32.60 -10.79 -5.53
CA VAL A 80 33.18 -9.47 -5.77
C VAL A 80 33.08 -9.15 -7.26
N VAL A 81 32.34 -8.09 -7.57
CA VAL A 81 32.03 -7.68 -8.95
C VAL A 81 33.04 -6.65 -9.45
N ASP A 82 33.41 -5.69 -8.60
CA ASP A 82 34.33 -4.61 -8.95
C ASP A 82 35.05 -4.06 -7.72
N VAL A 83 36.24 -3.49 -7.91
CA VAL A 83 37.00 -2.80 -6.86
C VAL A 83 37.60 -1.53 -7.42
N THR A 84 37.40 -0.43 -6.69
CA THR A 84 37.98 0.87 -7.02
C THR A 84 38.80 1.39 -5.85
N ASP A 85 39.51 2.51 -6.05
CA ASP A 85 40.20 3.22 -4.96
C ASP A 85 39.25 3.70 -3.84
N TYR A 86 37.93 3.65 -4.08
CA TYR A 86 36.89 4.19 -3.20
C TYR A 86 35.89 3.15 -2.68
N GLY A 87 36.03 1.87 -3.03
CA GLY A 87 35.13 0.84 -2.50
C GLY A 87 35.21 -0.49 -3.22
N ILE A 88 34.40 -1.44 -2.73
CA ILE A 88 34.22 -2.77 -3.28
C ILE A 88 32.75 -3.00 -3.62
N SER A 89 32.48 -3.47 -4.83
CA SER A 89 31.14 -3.82 -5.28
C SER A 89 30.95 -5.32 -5.20
N ILE A 90 29.86 -5.74 -4.57
CA ILE A 90 29.55 -7.15 -4.31
C ILE A 90 28.14 -7.48 -4.82
N ALA A 91 27.95 -8.71 -5.33
CA ALA A 91 26.64 -9.22 -5.72
C ALA A 91 25.92 -9.79 -4.49
N ILE A 92 24.74 -9.26 -4.17
CA ILE A 92 23.91 -9.76 -3.08
C ILE A 92 23.11 -10.97 -3.59
N PRO A 93 23.20 -12.14 -2.93
CA PRO A 93 22.40 -13.31 -3.31
C PRO A 93 20.89 -13.02 -3.33
N LYS A 94 20.15 -13.66 -4.24
CA LYS A 94 18.69 -13.48 -4.37
C LYS A 94 17.93 -13.92 -3.11
N GLU A 95 18.52 -14.83 -2.35
CA GLU A 95 17.97 -15.37 -1.11
C GLU A 95 18.41 -14.61 0.15
N ALA A 96 19.35 -13.66 0.08
CA ALA A 96 19.82 -12.94 1.25
C ALA A 96 18.76 -11.96 1.78
N ALA A 97 18.70 -11.76 3.10
CA ALA A 97 17.86 -10.78 3.77
C ALA A 97 18.38 -10.54 5.19
N GLY A 98 18.07 -9.39 5.78
CA GLY A 98 18.39 -9.10 7.17
C GLY A 98 19.77 -8.48 7.39
N THR A 99 20.27 -8.60 8.62
CA THR A 99 21.48 -7.91 9.05
C THR A 99 22.65 -8.87 9.16
N TYR A 100 23.80 -8.48 8.62
CA TYR A 100 25.02 -9.29 8.53
C TYR A 100 26.24 -8.58 9.10
N GLU A 101 27.04 -9.32 9.86
CA GLU A 101 28.43 -8.96 10.12
C GLU A 101 29.27 -9.33 8.89
N VAL A 102 30.22 -8.47 8.51
CA VAL A 102 31.02 -8.67 7.29
C VAL A 102 32.50 -8.77 7.63
N ASP A 103 33.06 -9.94 7.38
CA ASP A 103 34.49 -10.22 7.48
C ASP A 103 35.14 -10.16 6.10
N VAL A 104 36.25 -9.42 5.99
CA VAL A 104 37.06 -9.35 4.76
C VAL A 104 38.34 -10.15 4.97
N GLU A 105 38.50 -11.22 4.21
CA GLU A 105 39.71 -12.05 4.20
C GLU A 105 40.60 -11.71 3.00
N ARG A 106 41.89 -11.49 3.26
CA ARG A 106 42.94 -11.46 2.23
C ARG A 106 44.10 -12.32 2.67
N ALA A 107 44.47 -13.30 1.84
CA ALA A 107 45.60 -14.20 2.09
C ALA A 107 45.60 -14.84 3.50
N GLY A 108 44.44 -15.30 3.98
CA GLY A 108 44.29 -15.95 5.29
C GLY A 108 44.33 -15.01 6.49
N LYS A 109 44.21 -13.69 6.28
CA LYS A 109 44.08 -12.69 7.34
C LYS A 109 42.73 -11.98 7.21
N VAL A 110 42.02 -11.83 8.33
CA VAL A 110 40.64 -11.33 8.37
C VAL A 110 40.60 -9.96 9.05
N THR A 111 39.78 -9.07 8.48
CA THR A 111 39.37 -7.79 9.08
C THR A 111 37.83 -7.71 9.07
N THR A 112 37.22 -7.63 10.25
CA THR A 112 35.78 -7.39 10.40
C THR A 112 35.46 -5.92 10.14
N LEU A 113 34.47 -5.64 9.31
CA LEU A 113 34.00 -4.29 9.04
C LEU A 113 33.26 -3.73 10.26
N PRO A 114 33.40 -2.42 10.56
CA PRO A 114 32.84 -1.83 11.79
C PRO A 114 31.32 -1.61 11.73
N GLU A 115 30.75 -1.57 10.53
CA GLU A 115 29.32 -1.40 10.29
C GLU A 115 28.72 -2.69 9.74
N LEU A 116 27.43 -2.90 9.99
CA LEU A 116 26.70 -4.08 9.54
C LEU A 116 26.13 -3.86 8.14
N LEU A 117 26.17 -4.90 7.32
CA LEU A 117 25.47 -4.90 6.03
C LEU A 117 23.99 -5.24 6.29
N LYS A 118 23.09 -4.36 5.87
CA LYS A 118 21.64 -4.56 5.97
C LYS A 118 21.07 -4.83 4.60
N VAL A 119 20.52 -6.02 4.40
CA VAL A 119 19.86 -6.46 3.17
C VAL A 119 18.35 -6.39 3.37
N ALA A 120 17.62 -5.76 2.45
CA ALA A 120 16.17 -5.57 2.58
C ALA A 120 15.39 -6.90 2.54
N TYR A 121 14.31 -7.00 3.32
CA TYR A 121 13.36 -8.13 3.30
C TYR A 121 12.37 -8.03 2.14
N VAL A 122 12.88 -8.09 0.91
CA VAL A 122 12.06 -7.95 -0.30
C VAL A 122 12.08 -9.21 -1.15
N ILE A 123 10.97 -9.45 -1.86
CA ILE A 123 10.89 -10.46 -2.91
C ILE A 123 11.17 -9.76 -4.24
N THR A 124 12.29 -10.10 -4.87
CA THR A 124 12.65 -9.58 -6.19
C THR A 124 11.87 -10.35 -7.26
N ILE A 125 11.02 -9.64 -8.00
CA ILE A 125 10.30 -10.18 -9.17
C ILE A 125 10.88 -9.53 -10.43
N GLU A 126 11.34 -10.36 -11.35
CA GLU A 126 11.89 -9.94 -12.64
C GLU A 126 10.86 -10.19 -13.75
N ASP A 127 10.89 -9.36 -14.80
CA ASP A 127 9.99 -9.45 -15.96
C ASP A 127 8.50 -9.52 -15.60
N LEU A 128 8.10 -8.79 -14.55
CA LEU A 128 6.73 -8.78 -14.06
C LEU A 128 5.77 -8.24 -15.12
N VAL A 129 4.77 -9.04 -15.47
CA VAL A 129 3.65 -8.65 -16.35
C VAL A 129 2.34 -8.81 -15.59
N MET A 130 1.75 -7.67 -15.23
CA MET A 130 0.42 -7.61 -14.65
C MET A 130 -0.66 -7.74 -15.74
N PRO A 131 -1.76 -8.46 -15.49
CA PRO A 131 -2.88 -8.51 -16.41
C PRO A 131 -3.54 -7.14 -16.54
N THR A 132 -4.16 -6.90 -17.69
CA THR A 132 -4.87 -5.64 -17.99
C THR A 132 -6.38 -5.82 -17.88
N GLY A 133 -7.07 -4.73 -17.51
CA GLY A 133 -8.51 -4.71 -17.35
C GLY A 133 -8.99 -5.10 -15.96
N ASN A 134 -10.30 -5.11 -15.80
CA ASN A 134 -10.96 -5.45 -14.54
C ASN A 134 -11.11 -6.97 -14.43
N THR A 135 -10.94 -7.49 -13.22
CA THR A 135 -11.25 -8.88 -12.87
C THR A 135 -12.49 -8.92 -11.96
N SER A 136 -12.92 -10.12 -11.60
CA SER A 136 -14.04 -10.35 -10.69
C SER A 136 -13.64 -11.32 -9.58
N ARG A 137 -14.45 -11.34 -8.52
CA ARG A 137 -14.29 -12.26 -7.39
C ARG A 137 -14.39 -13.72 -7.86
N GLY A 138 -13.55 -14.58 -7.31
CA GLY A 138 -13.45 -15.99 -7.70
C GLY A 138 -12.79 -16.25 -9.05
N ALA A 139 -12.47 -15.23 -9.86
CA ALA A 139 -11.73 -15.39 -11.10
C ALA A 139 -10.26 -15.75 -10.82
N ILE A 140 -9.63 -16.42 -11.79
CA ILE A 140 -8.19 -16.65 -11.79
C ILE A 140 -7.51 -15.43 -12.42
N LEU A 141 -6.59 -14.83 -11.67
CA LEU A 141 -5.70 -13.77 -12.10
C LEU A 141 -4.31 -14.35 -12.36
N SER A 142 -3.94 -14.43 -13.63
CA SER A 142 -2.61 -14.88 -14.05
C SER A 142 -1.64 -13.71 -14.12
N ILE A 143 -0.49 -13.84 -13.48
CA ILE A 143 0.60 -12.86 -13.46
C ILE A 143 1.87 -13.56 -13.94
N ALA A 144 2.53 -13.00 -14.96
CA ALA A 144 3.79 -13.55 -15.46
C ALA A 144 5.00 -12.86 -14.83
N GLY A 145 6.11 -13.58 -14.77
CA GLY A 145 7.38 -13.08 -14.24
C GLY A 145 8.17 -14.19 -13.54
N THR A 146 9.36 -13.86 -13.06
CA THR A 146 10.24 -14.80 -12.35
C THR A 146 10.57 -14.30 -10.95
N GLY A 147 10.84 -15.21 -10.02
CA GLY A 147 11.10 -14.89 -8.60
C GLY A 147 10.01 -15.37 -7.64
N PHE A 148 8.87 -15.84 -8.16
CA PHE A 148 7.84 -16.53 -7.40
C PHE A 148 8.33 -17.89 -6.89
N ALA A 149 7.83 -18.32 -5.72
CA ALA A 149 8.17 -19.60 -5.11
C ALA A 149 6.99 -20.24 -4.36
N ALA A 150 7.14 -21.52 -4.04
CA ALA A 150 6.15 -22.24 -3.26
C ALA A 150 6.04 -21.63 -1.85
N GLY A 151 4.80 -21.45 -1.37
CA GLY A 151 4.53 -20.82 -0.07
C GLY A 151 4.29 -19.30 -0.15
N ASP A 152 4.46 -18.70 -1.33
CA ASP A 152 4.07 -17.31 -1.56
C ASP A 152 2.55 -17.12 -1.35
N LYS A 153 2.20 -15.99 -0.75
CA LYS A 153 0.81 -15.56 -0.55
C LYS A 153 0.57 -14.22 -1.21
N ALA A 154 -0.60 -14.06 -1.81
CA ALA A 154 -1.07 -12.82 -2.37
C ALA A 154 -1.94 -12.08 -1.36
N VAL A 155 -1.56 -10.86 -1.01
CA VAL A 155 -2.27 -9.98 -0.09
C VAL A 155 -2.85 -8.81 -0.88
N PHE A 156 -4.17 -8.67 -0.79
CA PHE A 156 -4.97 -7.60 -1.39
C PHE A 156 -5.31 -6.56 -0.31
N THR A 157 -4.90 -5.32 -0.54
CA THR A 157 -5.28 -4.17 0.29
C THR A 157 -5.93 -3.10 -0.56
N SER A 158 -6.95 -2.42 -0.03
CA SER A 158 -7.66 -1.36 -0.74
C SER A 158 -8.04 -0.24 0.23
N ASP A 159 -8.04 1.00 -0.25
CA ASP A 159 -8.55 2.15 0.48
C ASP A 159 -10.08 2.10 0.67
N ALA A 160 -10.75 1.24 -0.10
CA ALA A 160 -12.19 0.97 0.02
C ALA A 160 -12.54 -0.03 1.14
N TYR A 161 -11.52 -0.64 1.75
CA TYR A 161 -11.68 -1.53 2.89
C TYR A 161 -11.52 -0.73 4.19
N PRO A 162 -12.14 -1.18 5.28
CA PRO A 162 -11.85 -0.63 6.59
C PRO A 162 -10.36 -0.69 6.91
N SER A 163 -9.91 0.22 7.79
CA SER A 163 -8.49 0.30 8.16
C SER A 163 -7.97 -1.06 8.65
N ASN A 164 -6.84 -1.50 8.09
CA ASN A 164 -6.18 -2.79 8.36
C ASN A 164 -6.87 -4.04 7.82
N ALA A 165 -7.98 -3.92 7.09
CA ALA A 165 -8.56 -5.06 6.39
C ALA A 165 -7.72 -5.41 5.14
N SER A 166 -7.50 -6.70 4.96
CA SER A 166 -6.83 -7.25 3.78
C SER A 166 -7.37 -8.64 3.50
N TYR A 167 -7.28 -9.07 2.25
CA TYR A 167 -7.58 -10.44 1.88
C TYR A 167 -6.31 -11.14 1.45
N THR A 168 -6.03 -12.28 2.08
CA THR A 168 -4.86 -13.10 1.76
C THR A 168 -5.30 -14.40 1.14
N THR A 169 -4.63 -14.80 0.06
CA THR A 169 -4.88 -16.08 -0.62
C THR A 169 -3.55 -16.73 -1.03
N ASP A 170 -3.59 -18.04 -1.23
CA ASP A 170 -2.44 -18.78 -1.74
C ASP A 170 -2.24 -18.52 -3.24
N VAL A 171 -0.98 -18.55 -3.68
CA VAL A 171 -0.65 -18.48 -5.11
C VAL A 171 -0.32 -19.88 -5.64
N SER A 172 -0.68 -20.14 -6.89
CA SER A 172 -0.30 -21.36 -7.61
C SER A 172 0.79 -21.03 -8.62
N LEU A 173 1.94 -21.70 -8.53
CA LEU A 173 3.01 -21.53 -9.52
C LEU A 173 2.58 -22.11 -10.88
N THR A 174 2.91 -21.39 -11.95
CA THR A 174 2.74 -21.82 -13.34
C THR A 174 4.09 -21.82 -14.06
N GLU A 175 4.14 -22.28 -15.31
CA GLU A 175 5.37 -22.22 -16.11
C GLU A 175 5.81 -20.77 -16.41
N GLU A 176 4.86 -19.83 -16.46
CA GLU A 176 5.10 -18.43 -16.85
C GLU A 176 5.07 -17.45 -15.65
N GLY A 177 4.64 -17.89 -14.47
CA GLY A 177 4.56 -17.07 -13.25
C GLY A 177 3.66 -17.67 -12.18
N ILE A 178 2.56 -16.99 -11.86
CA ILE A 178 1.58 -17.43 -10.84
C ILE A 178 0.13 -17.22 -11.29
N ASP A 179 -0.75 -18.07 -10.77
CA ASP A 179 -2.20 -17.91 -10.76
C ASP A 179 -2.69 -17.62 -9.34
N ILE A 180 -3.61 -16.66 -9.23
CA ILE A 180 -4.23 -16.23 -7.96
C ILE A 180 -5.75 -16.29 -8.13
N VAL A 181 -6.46 -16.99 -7.24
CA VAL A 181 -7.92 -16.89 -7.18
C VAL A 181 -8.28 -15.65 -6.38
N ILE A 182 -9.00 -14.71 -7.00
CA ILE A 182 -9.41 -13.45 -6.34
C ILE A 182 -10.37 -13.76 -5.18
N PRO A 183 -10.06 -13.34 -3.94
CA PRO A 183 -10.91 -13.60 -2.78
C PRO A 183 -12.34 -13.03 -2.92
N ASP A 184 -13.32 -13.73 -2.33
CA ASP A 184 -14.75 -13.36 -2.38
C ASP A 184 -15.09 -12.03 -1.68
N GLY A 185 -14.19 -11.51 -0.84
CA GLY A 185 -14.37 -10.20 -0.20
C GLY A 185 -13.74 -9.04 -0.98
N CYS A 186 -12.98 -9.31 -2.04
CA CYS A 186 -12.29 -8.25 -2.79
C CYS A 186 -13.24 -7.44 -3.67
N TYR A 187 -13.10 -6.13 -3.63
CA TYR A 187 -13.75 -5.17 -4.53
C TYR A 187 -12.87 -3.93 -4.71
N GLY A 188 -13.16 -3.14 -5.74
CA GLY A 188 -12.51 -1.86 -6.03
C GLY A 188 -11.05 -1.99 -6.47
N VAL A 189 -10.30 -0.90 -6.29
CA VAL A 189 -8.88 -0.83 -6.64
C VAL A 189 -8.04 -1.46 -5.53
N ASN A 190 -7.29 -2.51 -5.86
CA ASN A 190 -6.47 -3.26 -4.91
C ASN A 190 -4.99 -3.08 -5.20
N THR A 191 -4.20 -2.78 -4.18
CA THR A 191 -2.76 -3.04 -4.20
C THR A 191 -2.53 -4.53 -3.92
N LEU A 192 -1.83 -5.20 -4.83
CA LEU A 192 -1.43 -6.58 -4.69
C LEU A 192 0.02 -6.68 -4.22
N THR A 193 0.23 -7.31 -3.07
CA THR A 193 1.54 -7.56 -2.47
C THR A 193 1.74 -9.06 -2.30
N LEU A 194 2.87 -9.57 -2.76
CA LEU A 194 3.33 -10.93 -2.52
C LEU A 194 4.04 -10.99 -1.18
N VAL A 195 3.75 -12.00 -0.37
CA VAL A 195 4.39 -12.22 0.94
C VAL A 195 4.96 -13.64 0.98
N ARG A 196 6.21 -13.74 1.43
CA ARG A 196 6.93 -14.98 1.68
C ARG A 196 7.59 -14.87 3.05
N GLU A 197 7.00 -15.52 4.05
CA GLU A 197 7.46 -15.41 5.44
C GLU A 197 7.54 -13.94 5.90
N ASN A 198 8.74 -13.41 6.13
CA ASN A 198 9.00 -12.02 6.52
C ASN A 198 9.29 -11.08 5.34
N ARG A 199 9.29 -11.59 4.10
CA ARG A 199 9.62 -10.85 2.87
C ARG A 199 8.38 -10.40 2.14
N GLN A 200 8.47 -9.24 1.48
CA GLN A 200 7.36 -8.68 0.72
C GLN A 200 7.80 -8.17 -0.65
N GLY A 201 6.94 -8.29 -1.66
CA GLY A 201 7.15 -7.74 -2.99
C GLY A 201 5.85 -7.17 -3.54
N ARG A 202 5.81 -5.86 -3.80
CA ARG A 202 4.64 -5.24 -4.45
C ARG A 202 4.59 -5.69 -5.92
N LEU A 203 3.48 -6.29 -6.33
CA LEU A 203 3.28 -6.70 -7.72
C LEU A 203 2.66 -5.56 -8.54
N GLY A 204 1.63 -4.92 -8.00
CA GLY A 204 0.98 -3.84 -8.72
C GLY A 204 -0.43 -3.57 -8.22
N THR A 205 -1.25 -3.06 -9.12
CA THR A 205 -2.65 -2.76 -8.85
C THR A 205 -3.55 -3.71 -9.63
N VAL A 206 -4.62 -4.18 -9.00
CA VAL A 206 -5.65 -5.04 -9.60
C VAL A 206 -7.01 -4.41 -9.34
N ASN A 207 -7.80 -4.29 -10.41
CA ASN A 207 -9.15 -3.75 -10.34
C ASN A 207 -10.14 -4.92 -10.19
N VAL A 208 -10.86 -4.99 -9.07
CA VAL A 208 -11.86 -6.03 -8.83
C VAL A 208 -13.25 -5.41 -8.95
N ALA A 209 -13.89 -5.63 -10.09
CA ALA A 209 -15.20 -5.10 -10.39
C ALA A 209 -16.30 -5.84 -9.65
N VAL A 210 -17.33 -5.08 -9.26
CA VAL A 210 -18.58 -5.57 -8.68
C VAL A 210 -19.77 -5.14 -9.52
N ALA A 211 -20.86 -5.88 -9.38
CA ALA A 211 -22.14 -5.58 -10.03
C ALA A 211 -23.19 -5.12 -9.01
N VAL A 212 -24.20 -4.40 -9.48
CA VAL A 212 -25.40 -4.11 -8.70
C VAL A 212 -26.03 -5.43 -8.22
N GLY A 213 -26.31 -5.51 -6.92
CA GLY A 213 -26.80 -6.70 -6.23
C GLY A 213 -25.71 -7.53 -5.55
N ASP A 214 -24.44 -7.25 -5.77
CA ASP A 214 -23.35 -7.93 -5.06
C ASP A 214 -23.39 -7.64 -3.55
N GLU A 215 -23.09 -8.66 -2.75
CA GLU A 215 -23.05 -8.58 -1.29
C GLU A 215 -21.60 -8.47 -0.84
N VAL A 216 -21.12 -7.24 -0.70
CA VAL A 216 -19.76 -6.91 -0.29
C VAL A 216 -19.78 -5.75 0.69
N GLY A 217 -18.69 -5.58 1.42
CA GLY A 217 -18.49 -4.38 2.22
C GLY A 217 -19.51 -4.19 3.35
N GLY A 218 -20.11 -5.28 3.86
CA GLY A 218 -21.13 -5.23 4.91
C GLY A 218 -22.57 -4.99 4.43
N GLY A 219 -22.81 -4.82 3.12
CA GLY A 219 -24.13 -4.49 2.60
C GLY A 219 -24.40 -5.04 1.20
N ILE A 220 -25.24 -4.33 0.45
CA ILE A 220 -25.62 -4.68 -0.93
C ILE A 220 -25.28 -3.53 -1.86
N VAL A 221 -24.50 -3.79 -2.89
CA VAL A 221 -24.19 -2.82 -3.95
C VAL A 221 -25.48 -2.45 -4.67
N TYR A 222 -25.82 -1.16 -4.73
CA TYR A 222 -27.00 -0.68 -5.45
C TYR A 222 -26.65 0.33 -6.54
N TYR A 223 -25.42 0.80 -6.58
CA TYR A 223 -24.92 1.67 -7.63
C TYR A 223 -23.46 1.36 -7.91
N THR A 224 -23.07 1.43 -9.18
CA THR A 224 -21.68 1.23 -9.64
C THR A 224 -21.31 2.27 -10.69
N SER A 225 -20.08 2.78 -10.64
CA SER A 225 -19.46 3.56 -11.70
C SER A 225 -18.13 2.91 -12.13
N ASP A 226 -17.50 3.49 -13.17
CA ASP A 226 -16.16 3.09 -13.61
C ASP A 226 -16.02 1.58 -13.84
N GLU A 227 -17.01 1.01 -14.55
CA GLU A 227 -17.08 -0.42 -14.87
C GLU A 227 -17.07 -1.35 -13.64
N GLY A 228 -17.66 -0.88 -12.52
CA GLY A 228 -17.83 -1.66 -11.29
C GLY A 228 -16.70 -1.48 -10.27
N ILE A 229 -15.79 -0.54 -10.50
CA ILE A 229 -14.64 -0.30 -9.61
C ILE A 229 -14.99 0.63 -8.45
N HIS A 230 -15.92 1.54 -8.65
CA HIS A 230 -16.45 2.38 -7.57
C HIS A 230 -17.95 2.18 -7.47
N GLY A 231 -18.52 2.51 -6.31
CA GLY A 231 -19.96 2.40 -6.15
C GLY A 231 -20.47 2.73 -4.76
N LEU A 232 -21.75 2.42 -4.57
CA LEU A 232 -22.47 2.65 -3.32
C LEU A 232 -23.10 1.35 -2.83
N ILE A 233 -22.97 1.13 -1.54
CA ILE A 233 -23.45 -0.05 -0.83
C ILE A 233 -24.50 0.41 0.16
N ALA A 234 -25.70 -0.17 0.09
CA ALA A 234 -26.74 0.05 1.09
C ALA A 234 -26.51 -0.87 2.29
N LYS A 235 -26.67 -0.35 3.52
CA LYS A 235 -26.78 -1.19 4.71
C LYS A 235 -27.96 -2.15 4.52
N ARG A 236 -28.05 -3.28 5.24
CA ARG A 236 -29.18 -4.23 5.10
C ARG A 236 -30.45 -3.82 5.84
N ALA A 237 -30.29 -3.11 6.96
CA ALA A 237 -31.39 -2.60 7.77
C ALA A 237 -31.44 -1.07 7.71
N ASN A 238 -32.63 -0.52 7.97
CA ASN A 238 -32.75 0.93 8.18
C ASN A 238 -31.98 1.34 9.43
N THR A 239 -31.45 2.55 9.38
CA THR A 239 -30.76 3.18 10.51
C THR A 239 -31.82 3.78 11.44
N GLY A 240 -31.61 3.72 12.76
CA GLY A 240 -32.55 4.28 13.73
C GLY A 240 -33.97 3.68 13.63
N SER A 241 -34.99 4.54 13.68
CA SER A 241 -36.41 4.20 13.57
C SER A 241 -37.04 4.68 12.26
N ALA A 242 -38.35 4.46 12.09
CA ALA A 242 -39.09 4.94 10.92
C ALA A 242 -39.43 6.45 10.98
N THR A 243 -39.08 7.14 12.06
CA THR A 243 -39.55 8.51 12.37
C THR A 243 -38.42 9.37 12.91
N GLU A 244 -37.33 9.50 12.16
CA GLU A 244 -36.19 10.33 12.50
C GLU A 244 -36.37 11.78 12.05
N GLN A 245 -35.98 12.71 12.92
CA GLN A 245 -35.85 14.12 12.56
C GLN A 245 -34.52 14.32 11.83
N TRP A 246 -34.52 15.18 10.81
CA TRP A 246 -33.32 15.42 10.03
C TRP A 246 -32.23 16.09 10.89
N GLY A 247 -32.61 17.17 11.58
CA GLY A 247 -31.72 18.03 12.35
C GLY A 247 -32.44 19.31 12.81
N PRO A 248 -31.77 20.22 13.53
CA PRO A 248 -32.33 21.54 13.86
C PRO A 248 -32.66 22.33 12.59
N THR A 249 -33.64 23.24 12.68
CA THR A 249 -33.98 24.18 11.62
C THR A 249 -32.90 25.28 11.46
N SER A 250 -31.74 24.89 10.93
CA SER A 250 -30.58 25.74 10.68
C SER A 250 -29.77 25.21 9.48
N GLU A 251 -28.84 26.02 8.97
CA GLU A 251 -27.92 25.65 7.90
C GLU A 251 -26.75 24.82 8.47
N HIS A 252 -26.54 23.61 7.96
CA HIS A 252 -25.49 22.70 8.43
C HIS A 252 -24.21 22.79 7.59
N GLY A 253 -24.29 23.22 6.34
CA GLY A 253 -23.13 23.79 5.63
C GLY A 253 -22.98 23.40 4.18
N GLY A 254 -23.81 23.95 3.29
CA GLY A 254 -23.57 23.91 1.83
C GLY A 254 -23.50 22.49 1.25
N THR A 255 -24.43 21.62 1.62
CA THR A 255 -24.50 20.25 1.13
C THR A 255 -24.83 20.17 -0.36
N GLN A 256 -24.40 19.10 -1.03
CA GLN A 256 -24.61 18.88 -2.46
C GLN A 256 -25.60 17.75 -2.74
N LYS A 257 -26.13 17.70 -3.97
CA LYS A 257 -27.11 16.68 -4.42
C LYS A 257 -26.47 15.46 -5.08
N GLY A 258 -25.29 15.66 -5.66
CA GLY A 258 -24.67 14.72 -6.60
C GLY A 258 -24.38 13.34 -6.03
N ILE A 259 -24.23 12.36 -6.92
CA ILE A 259 -23.61 11.08 -6.60
C ILE A 259 -22.20 11.29 -6.02
N TYR A 260 -21.85 10.51 -5.00
CA TYR A 260 -20.60 10.57 -4.21
C TYR A 260 -20.44 11.81 -3.32
N THR A 261 -21.51 12.57 -3.09
CA THR A 261 -21.47 13.73 -2.17
C THR A 261 -22.04 13.45 -0.78
N GLY A 262 -22.79 12.34 -0.59
CA GLY A 262 -23.45 12.05 0.69
C GLY A 262 -22.48 11.88 1.85
N LYS A 263 -21.29 11.33 1.60
CA LYS A 263 -20.25 11.16 2.62
C LYS A 263 -19.78 12.49 3.17
N GLU A 264 -19.45 13.43 2.28
CA GLU A 264 -19.00 14.77 2.68
C GLU A 264 -20.14 15.59 3.29
N ASN A 265 -21.36 15.49 2.74
CA ASN A 265 -22.54 16.13 3.32
C ASN A 265 -22.80 15.66 4.75
N THR A 266 -22.73 14.35 5.00
CA THR A 266 -22.91 13.76 6.33
C THR A 266 -21.84 14.28 7.28
N ARG A 267 -20.57 14.30 6.85
CA ARG A 267 -19.47 14.86 7.63
C ARG A 267 -19.72 16.32 8.03
N LEU A 268 -20.17 17.15 7.08
CA LEU A 268 -20.52 18.56 7.32
C LEU A 268 -21.67 18.69 8.32
N CYS A 269 -22.73 17.89 8.16
CA CYS A 269 -23.88 17.88 9.06
C CYS A 269 -23.51 17.46 10.49
N VAL A 270 -22.71 16.40 10.64
CA VAL A 270 -22.22 15.94 11.94
C VAL A 270 -21.32 16.99 12.59
N GLU A 271 -20.47 17.67 11.83
CA GLU A 271 -19.64 18.76 12.34
C GLU A 271 -20.49 19.94 12.84
N ALA A 272 -21.54 20.32 12.10
CA ALA A 272 -22.47 21.37 12.52
C ALA A 272 -23.19 21.01 13.84
N MET A 273 -23.57 19.74 14.01
CA MET A 273 -24.25 19.27 15.22
C MET A 273 -23.41 19.49 16.49
N LYS A 274 -22.08 19.46 16.42
CA LYS A 274 -21.21 19.74 17.58
C LYS A 274 -21.47 21.12 18.19
N ASN A 275 -21.79 22.10 17.35
CA ASN A 275 -22.16 23.44 17.77
C ASN A 275 -23.63 23.52 18.17
N PHE A 276 -24.51 22.91 17.38
CA PHE A 276 -25.95 22.94 17.61
C PHE A 276 -26.37 22.29 18.93
N HIS A 277 -25.69 21.23 19.36
CA HIS A 277 -25.94 20.62 20.67
C HIS A 277 -25.73 21.57 21.86
N GLN A 278 -24.93 22.61 21.69
CA GLN A 278 -24.68 23.61 22.71
C GLN A 278 -25.60 24.83 22.58
N GLN A 279 -26.05 25.13 21.35
CA GLN A 279 -26.83 26.31 21.04
C GLN A 279 -28.34 26.09 21.15
N PHE A 280 -28.83 24.92 20.76
CA PHE A 280 -30.26 24.63 20.70
C PHE A 280 -30.66 23.65 21.80
N ALA A 281 -31.43 24.15 22.78
CA ALA A 281 -31.94 23.34 23.88
C ALA A 281 -32.86 22.18 23.41
N THR A 282 -33.46 22.27 22.22
CA THR A 282 -34.27 21.21 21.60
C THR A 282 -33.44 20.08 21.00
N TRP A 283 -32.12 20.28 20.88
CA TRP A 283 -31.16 19.32 20.34
C TRP A 283 -30.03 19.04 21.34
N PRO A 284 -30.31 18.55 22.55
CA PRO A 284 -29.24 18.16 23.48
C PRO A 284 -28.37 17.05 22.87
N SER A 285 -27.14 16.89 23.36
CA SER A 285 -26.17 15.88 22.84
C SER A 285 -26.67 14.42 22.87
N SER A 286 -27.70 14.13 23.66
CA SER A 286 -28.36 12.82 23.72
C SER A 286 -29.34 12.56 22.57
N LYS A 287 -29.67 13.59 21.78
CA LYS A 287 -30.59 13.51 20.64
C LYS A 287 -29.78 13.67 19.36
N LYS A 288 -29.69 12.61 18.56
CA LYS A 288 -28.88 12.56 17.35
C LYS A 288 -29.67 12.98 16.12
N SER A 289 -29.03 13.74 15.23
CA SER A 289 -29.57 14.06 13.91
C SER A 289 -29.58 12.83 13.00
N ALA A 290 -30.28 12.89 11.86
CA ALA A 290 -30.26 11.83 10.86
C ALA A 290 -28.84 11.50 10.39
N ALA A 291 -28.02 12.52 10.16
CA ALA A 291 -26.62 12.37 9.75
C ALA A 291 -25.77 11.71 10.85
N GLU A 292 -25.90 12.14 12.11
CA GLU A 292 -25.17 11.54 13.23
C GLU A 292 -25.55 10.09 13.47
N GLN A 293 -26.82 9.71 13.25
CA GLN A 293 -27.25 8.32 13.37
C GLN A 293 -26.61 7.44 12.31
N CYS A 294 -26.57 7.89 11.04
CA CYS A 294 -25.91 7.14 9.98
C CYS A 294 -24.38 7.07 10.14
N ASP A 295 -23.75 8.17 10.57
CA ASP A 295 -22.29 8.25 10.81
C ASP A 295 -21.83 7.35 11.98
N ALA A 296 -22.71 7.08 12.93
CA ALA A 296 -22.44 6.19 14.07
C ALA A 296 -22.71 4.71 13.77
N GLU A 297 -23.22 4.37 12.58
CA GLU A 297 -23.51 2.98 12.23
C GLU A 297 -22.23 2.16 12.09
N THR A 298 -22.33 0.89 12.47
CA THR A 298 -21.28 -0.10 12.27
C THR A 298 -21.88 -1.41 11.79
N GLU A 299 -21.12 -2.20 11.06
CA GLU A 299 -21.51 -3.55 10.63
C GLU A 299 -20.27 -4.45 10.69
N THR A 300 -20.39 -5.64 11.28
CA THR A 300 -19.29 -6.61 11.30
C THR A 300 -19.64 -7.81 10.44
N VAL A 301 -18.86 -8.05 9.38
CA VAL A 301 -19.00 -9.23 8.52
C VAL A 301 -17.64 -9.92 8.45
N ASP A 302 -17.62 -11.21 8.77
CA ASP A 302 -16.41 -12.05 8.74
C ASP A 302 -15.20 -11.46 9.50
N GLY A 303 -15.48 -10.76 10.60
CA GLY A 303 -14.46 -10.13 11.45
C GLY A 303 -13.95 -8.78 10.95
N ILE A 304 -14.44 -8.29 9.81
CA ILE A 304 -14.17 -6.94 9.30
C ILE A 304 -15.27 -6.00 9.79
N ILE A 305 -14.87 -4.89 10.42
CA ILE A 305 -15.78 -3.86 10.93
C ILE A 305 -15.87 -2.74 9.90
N TYR A 306 -17.06 -2.50 9.37
CA TYR A 306 -17.38 -1.38 8.49
C TYR A 306 -18.06 -0.28 9.30
N ASP A 307 -17.38 0.84 9.49
CA ASP A 307 -17.76 1.99 10.33
C ASP A 307 -17.74 3.32 9.56
N ASP A 308 -17.75 3.26 8.23
CA ASP A 308 -17.69 4.40 7.30
C ASP A 308 -19.04 4.71 6.64
N TRP A 309 -20.13 4.40 7.33
CA TRP A 309 -21.50 4.60 6.89
C TRP A 309 -21.90 6.08 6.94
N PHE A 310 -22.79 6.50 6.04
CA PHE A 310 -23.24 7.88 5.94
C PHE A 310 -24.68 7.99 5.41
N LEU A 311 -25.29 9.16 5.60
CA LEU A 311 -26.62 9.48 5.07
C LEU A 311 -26.48 9.83 3.57
N PRO A 312 -27.19 9.17 2.65
CA PRO A 312 -27.03 9.39 1.21
C PRO A 312 -27.42 10.81 0.81
N SER A 313 -26.74 11.38 -0.20
CA SER A 313 -27.22 12.58 -0.89
C SER A 313 -28.55 12.32 -1.61
N GLN A 314 -29.21 13.38 -2.08
CA GLN A 314 -30.48 13.23 -2.79
C GLN A 314 -30.35 12.27 -3.98
N GLU A 315 -29.35 12.43 -4.84
CA GLU A 315 -29.20 11.57 -6.03
C GLU A 315 -28.81 10.13 -5.66
N GLU A 316 -28.03 9.93 -4.60
CA GLU A 316 -27.68 8.60 -4.10
C GLU A 316 -28.92 7.87 -3.58
N LEU A 317 -29.77 8.57 -2.82
CA LEU A 317 -31.03 8.02 -2.33
C LEU A 317 -32.03 7.74 -3.46
N VAL A 318 -32.01 8.55 -4.52
CA VAL A 318 -32.78 8.28 -5.76
C VAL A 318 -32.31 6.99 -6.43
N GLN A 319 -30.99 6.76 -6.53
CA GLN A 319 -30.48 5.48 -7.06
C GLN A 319 -30.94 4.30 -6.20
N LEU A 320 -31.00 4.48 -4.88
CA LEU A 320 -31.49 3.46 -3.96
C LEU A 320 -32.98 3.16 -4.18
N PHE A 321 -33.81 4.17 -4.48
CA PHE A 321 -35.22 3.98 -4.88
C PHE A 321 -35.34 3.10 -6.13
N TYR A 322 -34.53 3.34 -7.16
CA TYR A 322 -34.57 2.53 -8.39
C TYR A 322 -34.18 1.06 -8.15
N GLN A 323 -33.40 0.77 -7.11
CA GLN A 323 -32.99 -0.58 -6.75
C GLN A 323 -33.79 -1.23 -5.63
N LYS A 324 -34.84 -0.58 -5.10
CA LYS A 324 -35.55 -1.05 -3.90
C LYS A 324 -36.13 -2.47 -4.01
N ASN A 325 -36.58 -2.88 -5.20
CA ASN A 325 -37.09 -4.24 -5.43
C ASN A 325 -35.96 -5.29 -5.34
N MET A 326 -34.82 -5.01 -5.97
CA MET A 326 -33.62 -5.84 -5.88
C MET A 326 -33.14 -5.95 -4.42
N LEU A 327 -33.12 -4.83 -3.70
CA LEU A 327 -32.79 -4.82 -2.27
C LEU A 327 -33.77 -5.66 -1.45
N ALA A 328 -35.08 -5.57 -1.73
CA ALA A 328 -36.10 -6.36 -1.05
C ALA A 328 -35.95 -7.87 -1.29
N GLU A 329 -35.68 -8.29 -2.52
CA GLU A 329 -35.42 -9.70 -2.87
C GLU A 329 -34.20 -10.28 -2.12
N LYS A 330 -33.22 -9.43 -1.81
CA LYS A 330 -32.03 -9.78 -1.02
C LYS A 330 -32.16 -9.54 0.49
N GLY A 331 -33.38 -9.33 0.98
CA GLY A 331 -33.67 -9.16 2.40
C GLY A 331 -33.22 -7.81 2.98
N ALA A 332 -32.95 -6.82 2.13
CA ALA A 332 -32.56 -5.45 2.49
C ALA A 332 -33.63 -4.42 2.09
N GLY A 333 -34.90 -4.85 2.00
CA GLY A 333 -36.00 -3.98 1.58
C GLY A 333 -36.17 -2.75 2.46
N LEU A 334 -36.70 -1.69 1.85
CA LEU A 334 -37.06 -0.46 2.55
C LEU A 334 -38.58 -0.46 2.75
N PRO A 335 -39.07 -0.40 3.99
CA PRO A 335 -40.49 -0.20 4.25
C PRO A 335 -41.02 1.07 3.60
N ASP A 336 -42.28 1.04 3.15
CA ASP A 336 -43.01 2.18 2.61
C ASP A 336 -42.94 3.36 3.59
N ASN A 337 -42.16 4.38 3.21
CA ASN A 337 -41.96 5.59 4.00
C ASN A 337 -41.38 6.69 3.10
N ASN A 338 -41.23 7.91 3.62
CA ASN A 338 -40.26 8.85 3.08
C ASN A 338 -38.90 8.60 3.74
N TYR A 339 -37.82 8.88 3.03
CA TYR A 339 -36.46 8.75 3.55
C TYR A 339 -35.70 10.05 3.38
N TRP A 340 -35.06 10.51 4.46
CA TRP A 340 -34.20 11.68 4.40
C TRP A 340 -32.95 11.42 3.57
N SER A 341 -32.52 12.43 2.81
CA SER A 341 -31.16 12.51 2.29
C SER A 341 -30.31 13.46 3.15
N SER A 342 -29.00 13.47 2.95
CA SER A 342 -28.07 14.43 3.55
C SER A 342 -28.07 15.80 2.86
N THR A 343 -28.93 16.01 1.87
CA THR A 343 -28.96 17.24 1.08
C THR A 343 -29.95 18.23 1.74
N GLU A 344 -29.43 19.36 2.21
CA GLU A 344 -30.21 20.50 2.65
C GLU A 344 -30.89 21.21 1.46
N GLY A 345 -32.00 21.90 1.74
CA GLY A 345 -32.56 22.88 0.84
C GLY A 345 -31.62 24.08 0.72
N ASP A 346 -31.38 24.52 -0.52
CA ASP A 346 -30.53 25.67 -0.83
C ASP A 346 -31.35 26.81 -1.48
N THR A 347 -30.92 28.03 -1.17
CA THR A 347 -31.43 29.31 -1.65
C THR A 347 -31.49 29.43 -3.17
N ASP A 348 -30.64 28.71 -3.90
CA ASP A 348 -30.61 28.71 -5.36
C ASP A 348 -31.74 27.87 -6.01
N ASP A 349 -32.39 26.99 -5.25
CA ASP A 349 -33.36 26.01 -5.79
C ASP A 349 -34.80 26.24 -5.30
N THR A 350 -35.13 27.47 -4.89
CA THR A 350 -36.41 27.85 -4.24
C THR A 350 -36.71 27.12 -2.91
N ALA A 351 -35.80 26.26 -2.46
CA ALA A 351 -35.90 25.51 -1.22
C ALA A 351 -35.41 26.36 -0.04
N ALA A 352 -36.18 26.34 1.04
CA ALA A 352 -35.81 27.15 2.19
C ALA A 352 -34.73 26.45 3.04
N VAL A 353 -33.81 27.22 3.62
CA VAL A 353 -32.68 26.75 4.45
C VAL A 353 -33.14 25.89 5.65
N TRP A 354 -34.39 26.02 6.07
CA TRP A 354 -35.00 25.20 7.13
C TRP A 354 -35.36 23.77 6.71
N SER A 355 -35.23 23.44 5.42
CA SER A 355 -35.70 22.18 4.84
C SER A 355 -34.55 21.27 4.39
N ALA A 356 -34.83 19.98 4.29
CA ALA A 356 -33.95 18.98 3.69
C ALA A 356 -34.71 18.15 2.66
N TYR A 357 -33.98 17.55 1.71
CA TYR A 357 -34.56 16.70 0.69
C TYR A 357 -34.89 15.31 1.22
N TYR A 358 -35.98 14.74 0.69
CA TYR A 358 -36.34 13.35 0.91
C TYR A 358 -36.73 12.67 -0.40
N VAL A 359 -36.72 11.34 -0.38
CA VAL A 359 -37.26 10.49 -1.45
C VAL A 359 -38.41 9.67 -0.88
N ASN A 360 -39.51 9.61 -1.61
CA ASN A 360 -40.69 8.84 -1.26
C ASN A 360 -40.54 7.38 -1.71
N PHE A 361 -40.71 6.43 -0.79
CA PHE A 361 -40.72 4.99 -1.04
C PHE A 361 -42.11 4.37 -0.86
N TYR A 362 -43.17 5.17 -0.67
CA TYR A 362 -44.56 4.68 -0.74
C TYR A 362 -44.96 4.36 -2.18
N GLU A 363 -44.47 5.16 -3.13
CA GLU A 363 -44.76 4.95 -4.55
C GLU A 363 -44.06 3.68 -5.04
N PRO A 364 -44.75 2.79 -5.77
CA PRO A 364 -44.15 1.57 -6.29
C PRO A 364 -43.16 1.85 -7.43
N GLU A 365 -43.46 2.82 -8.28
CA GLU A 365 -42.71 3.08 -9.53
C GLU A 365 -42.35 4.56 -9.72
N ASN A 366 -43.22 5.47 -9.31
CA ASN A 366 -43.02 6.90 -9.55
C ASN A 366 -41.99 7.47 -8.57
N LEU A 367 -40.87 7.97 -9.09
CA LEU A 367 -39.94 8.71 -8.27
C LEU A 367 -40.57 10.03 -7.84
N VAL A 368 -40.73 10.21 -6.53
CA VAL A 368 -41.14 11.48 -5.92
C VAL A 368 -40.06 11.92 -4.94
N THR A 369 -39.56 13.14 -5.16
CA THR A 369 -38.60 13.80 -4.28
C THR A 369 -39.10 15.19 -3.99
N ASP A 370 -38.99 15.64 -2.75
CA ASP A 370 -39.38 17.00 -2.35
C ASP A 370 -38.55 17.40 -1.13
N ILE A 371 -38.82 18.58 -0.59
CA ILE A 371 -38.23 19.10 0.64
C ILE A 371 -39.25 19.07 1.79
N ALA A 372 -38.75 18.96 3.01
CA ALA A 372 -39.58 19.07 4.20
C ALA A 372 -38.81 19.68 5.37
N ASP A 373 -39.56 20.13 6.38
CA ASP A 373 -38.99 20.79 7.56
C ASP A 373 -38.13 19.83 8.37
N LYS A 374 -36.86 20.21 8.59
CA LYS A 374 -35.84 19.36 9.19
C LYS A 374 -36.20 18.91 10.61
N GLU A 375 -36.81 19.80 11.37
CA GLU A 375 -37.13 19.59 12.78
C GLU A 375 -38.59 19.15 12.97
N GLY A 376 -39.54 19.69 12.22
CA GLY A 376 -40.96 19.39 12.38
C GLY A 376 -41.43 18.08 11.77
N TRP A 377 -40.66 17.49 10.84
CA TRP A 377 -41.03 16.24 10.18
C TRP A 377 -40.14 15.06 10.60
N THR A 378 -40.74 13.87 10.64
CA THR A 378 -40.12 12.64 11.13
C THR A 378 -40.34 11.53 10.13
N ILE A 379 -39.27 11.03 9.50
CA ILE A 379 -39.33 10.02 8.43
C ILE A 379 -38.12 9.07 8.52
N GLY A 380 -38.03 8.07 7.64
CA GLY A 380 -36.98 7.06 7.71
C GLY A 380 -35.60 7.57 7.31
N ILE A 381 -34.57 6.81 7.68
CA ILE A 381 -33.20 6.96 7.19
C ILE A 381 -32.61 5.61 6.84
N ARG A 382 -31.72 5.59 5.85
CA ARG A 382 -30.97 4.40 5.44
C ARG A 382 -29.52 4.78 5.22
N ALA A 383 -28.64 4.27 6.07
CA ALA A 383 -27.22 4.45 5.86
C ALA A 383 -26.74 3.71 4.60
N ILE A 384 -25.81 4.34 3.91
CA ILE A 384 -25.06 3.78 2.79
C ILE A 384 -23.56 3.96 3.04
N ARG A 385 -22.73 3.30 2.25
CA ARG A 385 -21.29 3.54 2.20
C ARG A 385 -20.80 3.58 0.76
N GLN A 386 -19.59 4.08 0.56
CA GLN A 386 -18.95 4.27 -0.73
C GLN A 386 -17.68 3.42 -0.78
N PHE A 387 -17.36 2.89 -1.95
CA PHE A 387 -16.10 2.20 -2.23
C PHE A 387 -15.47 2.69 -3.52
#